data_AF-A0A074VZN4-F1
#
_entry.id   AF-A0A074VZN4-F1
#
_cell.length_a   1.000
_cell.length_b   1.000
_cell.length_c   1.000
_cell.angle_alpha   90.00
_cell.angle_beta   90.00
_cell.angle_gamma   90.00
#
_symmetry.space_group_name_H-M   'P 1'
#
loop_
_entity.id
_entity.type
_entity.pdbx_description
1 polymer ?
#
loop_
_entity_poly.entity_id
_entity_poly.type
_entity_poly.pdbx_seq_one_letter_code
_entity_poly.pdbx_strand_id
1 'polypeptide(L)'
;MFIRSLQLCAAASLTAATNLFVSDYSGDVSTLSLTEHGGHYSLTKVSANTGCAPNPSWLTFDTNHATLYCLDEGLEVTNGSLTSFTIGDDGSLTKVHRETTISGPVSGVIYGNPAEKRSIALAHYSGSALSTWELDTNRTGNFAFEQDFLFNLTKPGPNAERQDAPHEHEAVLDPTGQFIVVPDLGADLVRIFSIDSETDELTAEKPLAVLPGSGPRHVAFYQPYGVSGAKSTSFMFLVSELGNTITSFAISYPSAGGMSFKEVYNTTSYGDLVVPEGNAAAEIAISPDNRFLIVSNRNNTSFDIPNPSPHNTTSIPSDSLSTFALQKDGSLKHIQLWPAGGMFPRHFSLNKWGDLLAVGLQYDKSVVVFERDVALGTVGKPVARWVGGGNVTCVVWDE
;
A
#
# COMPACT_ATOMS: atom_id res chain seq x y z
N MET A 1 29.62 -30.11 51.85
CA MET A 1 28.24 -29.74 51.49
C MET A 1 28.21 -28.23 51.29
N PHE A 2 28.44 -27.75 50.07
CA PHE A 2 28.33 -26.34 49.71
C PHE A 2 27.53 -26.26 48.42
N ILE A 3 26.27 -25.87 48.54
CA ILE A 3 25.37 -25.64 47.41
C ILE A 3 25.65 -24.20 46.95
N ARG A 4 26.20 -24.04 45.74
CA ARG A 4 26.26 -22.75 45.05
C ARG A 4 24.94 -22.56 44.31
N SER A 5 24.13 -21.63 44.80
CA SER A 5 22.93 -21.13 44.13
C SER A 5 23.36 -20.32 42.90
N LEU A 6 23.07 -20.82 41.70
CA LEU A 6 23.23 -20.07 40.46
C LEU A 6 21.96 -19.23 40.26
N GLN A 7 22.01 -17.93 40.57
CA GLN A 7 20.95 -16.99 40.19
C GLN A 7 21.09 -16.72 38.69
N LEU A 8 20.15 -17.24 37.91
CA LEU A 8 19.95 -16.85 36.51
C LEU A 8 19.26 -15.48 36.52
N CYS A 9 20.01 -14.41 36.26
CA CYS A 9 19.40 -13.13 35.89
C CYS A 9 18.80 -13.28 34.49
N ALA A 10 17.48 -13.42 34.40
CA ALA A 10 16.76 -13.20 33.16
C ALA A 10 16.83 -11.70 32.84
N ALA A 11 17.73 -11.31 31.93
CA ALA A 11 17.67 -9.99 31.32
C ALA A 11 16.43 -9.98 30.43
N ALA A 12 15.36 -9.30 30.86
CA ALA A 12 14.26 -8.96 29.98
C ALA A 12 14.83 -8.01 28.92
N SER A 13 14.98 -8.51 27.69
CA SER A 13 15.28 -7.66 26.54
C SER A 13 14.07 -6.77 26.31
N LEU A 14 14.17 -5.48 26.63
CA LEU A 14 13.25 -4.49 26.09
C LEU A 14 13.46 -4.45 24.58
N THR A 15 12.48 -4.94 23.83
CA THR A 15 12.37 -4.69 22.40
C THR A 15 12.08 -3.20 22.21
N ALA A 16 12.85 -2.55 21.33
CA ALA A 16 12.63 -1.14 21.00
C ALA A 16 11.24 -0.98 20.38
N ALA A 17 10.60 0.16 20.63
CA ALA A 17 9.31 0.46 20.02
C ALA A 17 9.47 0.68 18.51
N THR A 18 8.55 0.15 17.72
CA THR A 18 8.46 0.43 16.27
C THR A 18 7.30 1.39 16.04
N ASN A 19 7.53 2.45 15.27
CA ASN A 19 6.46 3.39 14.91
C ASN A 19 5.70 2.95 13.66
N LEU A 20 4.44 3.37 13.57
CA LEU A 20 3.61 3.29 12.37
C LEU A 20 3.01 4.66 12.10
N PHE A 21 3.07 5.13 10.87
CA PHE A 21 2.36 6.33 10.43
C PHE A 21 1.00 5.94 9.85
N VAL A 22 -0.03 6.68 10.23
CA VAL A 22 -1.42 6.38 9.90
C VAL A 22 -2.11 7.64 9.41
N SER A 23 -2.75 7.57 8.25
CA SER A 23 -3.61 8.63 7.75
C SER A 23 -5.08 8.24 7.87
N ASP A 24 -5.95 9.23 8.05
CA ASP A 24 -7.39 9.03 8.00
C ASP A 24 -8.16 10.24 7.46
N TYR A 25 -9.37 10.02 6.96
CA TYR A 25 -10.19 11.06 6.35
C TYR A 25 -10.81 12.08 7.32
N SER A 26 -10.42 12.10 8.61
CA SER A 26 -10.77 13.22 9.51
C SER A 26 -9.74 14.34 9.54
N GLY A 27 -8.66 14.18 8.76
CA GLY A 27 -7.60 15.18 8.62
C GLY A 27 -6.34 14.86 9.41
N ASP A 28 -6.34 13.78 10.20
CA ASP A 28 -5.23 13.39 11.05
C ASP A 28 -4.20 12.55 10.28
N VAL A 29 -2.92 12.88 10.50
CA VAL A 29 -1.79 11.97 10.33
C VAL A 29 -1.25 11.67 11.71
N SER A 30 -1.36 10.42 12.14
CA SER A 30 -0.99 9.96 13.47
C SER A 30 0.25 9.08 13.43
N THR A 31 1.10 9.21 14.43
CA THR A 31 2.12 8.20 14.73
C THR A 31 1.61 7.31 15.84
N LEU A 32 1.60 6.00 15.59
CA LEU A 32 1.36 4.97 16.58
C LEU A 32 2.69 4.31 16.95
N SER A 33 2.84 3.92 18.20
CA SER A 33 4.00 3.19 18.70
C SER A 33 3.57 1.80 19.12
N LEU A 34 4.16 0.79 18.47
CA LEU A 34 4.02 -0.62 18.80
C LEU A 34 5.16 -1.01 19.76
N THR A 35 4.78 -1.45 20.95
CA THR A 35 5.71 -1.95 21.97
C THR A 35 5.40 -3.40 22.28
N GLU A 36 6.43 -4.19 22.57
CA GLU A 36 6.30 -5.58 22.99
C GLU A 36 6.97 -5.76 24.35
N HIS A 37 6.27 -6.41 25.28
CA HIS A 37 6.84 -6.74 26.59
C HIS A 37 6.31 -8.08 27.10
N GLY A 38 7.16 -9.10 27.07
CA GLY A 38 6.86 -10.42 27.64
C GLY A 38 5.85 -11.22 26.82
N GLY A 39 5.87 -11.09 25.49
CA GLY A 39 4.96 -11.70 24.53
C GLY A 39 3.66 -10.92 24.33
N HIS A 40 3.56 -9.69 24.85
CA HIS A 40 2.36 -8.87 24.76
C HIS A 40 2.64 -7.57 24.03
N TYR A 41 1.87 -7.33 22.96
CA TYR A 41 1.97 -6.11 22.18
C TYR A 41 1.00 -5.04 22.70
N SER A 42 1.41 -3.79 22.61
CA SER A 42 0.57 -2.60 22.83
C SER A 42 0.78 -1.60 21.71
N LEU A 43 -0.31 -1.09 21.15
CA LEU A 43 -0.29 -0.08 20.08
C LEU A 43 -0.95 1.20 20.59
N THR A 44 -0.15 2.25 20.75
CA THR A 44 -0.61 3.53 21.33
C THR A 44 -0.29 4.69 20.43
N LYS A 45 -1.22 5.65 20.31
CA LYS A 45 -0.95 6.91 19.61
C LYS A 45 0.04 7.76 20.41
N VAL A 46 1.14 8.16 19.77
CA VAL A 46 2.18 9.02 20.38
C VAL A 46 2.09 10.45 19.87
N SER A 47 1.68 10.65 18.63
CA SER A 47 1.52 11.99 18.04
C SER A 47 0.39 12.01 17.01
N ALA A 48 -0.12 13.21 16.73
CA ALA A 48 -1.04 13.47 15.63
C ALA A 48 -0.78 14.87 15.07
N ASN A 49 -0.97 15.04 13.76
CA ASN A 49 -0.80 16.31 13.07
C ASN A 49 -1.87 16.45 11.98
N THR A 50 -2.52 17.62 11.90
CA THR A 50 -3.56 17.92 10.91
C THR A 50 -3.02 18.65 9.67
N GLY A 51 -1.70 18.66 9.47
CA GLY A 51 -1.04 19.37 8.39
C GLY A 51 -1.40 18.89 6.99
N CYS A 52 -1.92 17.66 6.87
CA CYS A 52 -2.39 17.02 5.65
C CYS A 52 -3.92 17.00 5.51
N ALA A 53 -4.65 17.66 6.42
CA ALA A 53 -6.11 17.78 6.36
C ALA A 53 -6.60 18.42 5.04
N PRO A 54 -7.87 18.20 4.63
CA PRO A 54 -8.92 17.49 5.36
C PRO A 54 -9.01 15.98 5.12
N ASN A 55 -8.52 15.43 4.01
CA ASN A 55 -8.71 14.01 3.67
C ASN A 55 -7.39 13.27 3.37
N PRO A 56 -6.47 13.12 4.34
CA PRO A 56 -5.29 12.25 4.24
C PRO A 56 -5.64 10.86 3.69
N SER A 57 -5.20 10.56 2.48
CA SER A 57 -5.54 9.34 1.74
C SER A 57 -4.41 8.33 1.66
N TRP A 58 -3.17 8.83 1.55
CA TRP A 58 -1.98 8.03 1.30
C TRP A 58 -0.76 8.60 2.01
N LEU A 59 0.14 7.70 2.42
CA LEU A 59 1.42 8.03 3.02
C LEU A 59 2.54 7.36 2.24
N THR A 60 3.58 8.13 1.94
CA THR A 60 4.82 7.62 1.34
C THR A 60 5.96 7.98 2.27
N PHE A 61 6.55 6.97 2.92
CA PHE A 61 7.67 7.17 3.84
C PHE A 61 9.01 7.04 3.10
N ASP A 62 9.82 8.10 3.16
CA ASP A 62 11.20 8.10 2.70
C ASP A 62 12.16 7.79 3.83
N THR A 63 12.46 6.50 3.98
CA THR A 63 13.35 5.97 5.02
C THR A 63 14.75 6.58 4.97
N ASN A 64 15.27 6.92 3.78
CA ASN A 64 16.63 7.44 3.63
C ASN A 64 16.79 8.89 4.14
N HIS A 65 15.70 9.65 4.17
CA HIS A 65 15.70 11.08 4.54
C HIS A 65 14.82 11.38 5.75
N ALA A 66 14.22 10.36 6.39
CA ALA A 66 13.31 10.49 7.51
C ALA A 66 12.19 11.53 7.24
N THR A 67 11.65 11.49 6.02
CA THR A 67 10.60 12.41 5.56
C THR A 67 9.35 11.60 5.23
N LEU A 68 8.22 12.04 5.76
CA LEU A 68 6.91 11.46 5.45
C LEU A 68 6.18 12.39 4.47
N TYR A 69 5.80 11.86 3.32
CA TYR A 69 4.90 12.54 2.40
C TYR A 69 3.48 12.04 2.63
N CYS A 70 2.53 12.97 2.64
CA CYS A 70 1.11 12.69 2.81
C CYS A 70 0.32 13.35 1.70
N LEU A 71 -0.60 12.57 1.13
CA LEU A 71 -1.54 13.02 0.11
C LEU A 71 -2.89 13.29 0.76
N ASP A 72 -3.49 14.40 0.37
CA ASP A 72 -4.84 14.80 0.73
C ASP A 72 -5.72 14.70 -0.51
N GLU A 73 -6.73 13.84 -0.47
CA GLU A 73 -7.57 13.54 -1.63
C GLU A 73 -8.42 14.75 -2.05
N GLY A 74 -8.75 15.64 -1.11
CA GLY A 74 -9.60 16.80 -1.35
C GLY A 74 -11.03 16.41 -1.72
N LEU A 75 -11.67 15.51 -0.96
CA LEU A 75 -12.99 14.95 -1.26
C LEU A 75 -14.10 16.02 -1.31
N GLU A 76 -13.98 17.07 -0.52
CA GLU A 76 -14.97 18.16 -0.44
C GLU A 76 -14.51 19.46 -1.13
N VAL A 77 -13.39 19.44 -1.86
CA VAL A 77 -12.78 20.62 -2.49
C VAL A 77 -12.33 20.34 -3.93
N THR A 78 -11.99 21.37 -4.69
CA THR A 78 -11.63 21.23 -6.11
C THR A 78 -10.28 20.54 -6.33
N ASN A 79 -9.38 20.58 -5.35
CA ASN A 79 -7.99 20.15 -5.50
C ASN A 79 -7.54 19.36 -4.28
N GLY A 80 -6.64 18.40 -4.49
CA GLY A 80 -5.93 17.72 -3.41
C GLY A 80 -4.69 18.50 -2.97
N SER A 81 -3.86 17.87 -2.15
CA SER A 81 -2.54 18.41 -1.83
C SER A 81 -1.47 17.33 -1.58
N LEU A 82 -0.22 17.72 -1.75
CA LEU A 82 0.96 17.01 -1.29
C LEU A 82 1.53 17.77 -0.09
N THR A 83 1.74 17.09 1.03
CA THR A 83 2.34 17.65 2.24
C THR A 83 3.53 16.81 2.67
N SER A 84 4.62 17.43 3.12
CA SER A 84 5.76 16.74 3.72
C SER A 84 5.90 17.05 5.21
N PHE A 85 6.44 16.07 5.93
CA PHE A 85 6.72 16.14 7.36
C PHE A 85 8.12 15.64 7.67
N THR A 86 8.82 16.29 8.59
CA THR A 86 9.94 15.67 9.30
C THR A 86 9.43 14.86 10.48
N ILE A 87 10.19 13.83 10.84
CA ILE A 87 9.89 12.91 11.94
C ILE A 87 10.89 13.17 13.07
N GLY A 88 10.38 13.46 14.27
CA GLY A 88 11.18 13.56 15.49
C GLY A 88 11.49 12.20 16.09
N ASP A 89 12.51 12.12 16.95
CA ASP A 89 12.93 10.89 17.64
C ASP A 89 11.81 10.26 18.49
N ASP A 90 10.83 11.07 18.93
CA ASP A 90 9.64 10.66 19.67
C ASP A 90 8.46 10.23 18.78
N GLY A 91 8.67 10.19 17.46
CA GLY A 91 7.64 9.94 16.46
C GLY A 91 6.72 11.13 16.20
N SER A 92 7.03 12.33 16.70
CA SER A 92 6.26 13.53 16.36
C SER A 92 6.47 13.95 14.90
N LEU A 93 5.40 14.41 14.24
CA LEU A 93 5.45 14.90 12.87
C LEU A 93 5.42 16.42 12.84
N THR A 94 6.40 17.04 12.16
CA THR A 94 6.44 18.49 11.94
C THR A 94 6.25 18.78 10.46
N LYS A 95 5.16 19.49 10.12
CA LYS A 95 4.88 19.89 8.73
C LYS A 95 6.00 20.80 8.23
N VAL A 96 6.52 20.49 7.05
CA VAL A 96 7.53 21.30 6.35
C VAL A 96 6.87 22.10 5.23
N HIS A 97 6.39 21.39 4.21
CA HIS A 97 5.95 21.97 2.95
C HIS A 97 4.59 21.41 2.56
N ARG A 98 3.78 22.23 1.89
CA ARG A 98 2.47 21.83 1.36
C ARG A 98 2.19 22.60 0.09
N GLU A 99 1.81 21.89 -0.96
CA GLU A 99 1.33 22.48 -2.21
C GLU A 99 0.02 21.84 -2.65
N THR A 100 -0.81 22.64 -3.33
CA THR A 100 -2.04 22.18 -3.95
C THR A 100 -1.71 21.33 -5.18
N THR A 101 -2.42 20.23 -5.36
CA THR A 101 -2.27 19.32 -6.51
C THR A 101 -3.54 19.25 -7.34
N ILE A 102 -3.52 18.44 -8.40
CA ILE A 102 -4.76 17.96 -9.04
C ILE A 102 -5.63 17.22 -7.97
N SER A 103 -6.95 17.15 -8.20
CA SER A 103 -7.89 16.49 -7.28
C SER A 103 -7.66 14.98 -7.18
N GLY A 104 -7.88 14.42 -6.00
CA GLY A 104 -7.89 13.00 -5.77
C GLY A 104 -6.52 12.29 -5.79
N PRO A 105 -5.41 12.86 -5.27
CA PRO A 105 -4.17 12.09 -5.15
C PRO A 105 -4.39 10.93 -4.16
N VAL A 106 -4.29 9.69 -4.65
CA VAL A 106 -4.61 8.47 -3.87
C VAL A 106 -3.42 7.54 -3.69
N SER A 107 -2.30 7.80 -4.37
CA SER A 107 -1.07 7.02 -4.26
C SER A 107 0.13 7.86 -4.69
N GLY A 108 1.27 7.61 -4.03
CA GLY A 108 2.54 8.27 -4.30
C GLY A 108 3.72 7.32 -4.24
N VAL A 109 4.63 7.41 -5.22
CA VAL A 109 5.89 6.65 -5.25
C VAL A 109 7.08 7.56 -5.53
N ILE A 110 8.13 7.40 -4.74
CA ILE A 110 9.41 8.08 -4.94
C ILE A 110 10.23 7.31 -5.98
N TYR A 111 10.84 8.03 -6.91
CA TYR A 111 11.70 7.47 -7.95
C TYR A 111 12.89 8.41 -8.25
N GLY A 112 13.78 7.95 -9.13
CA GLY A 112 15.04 8.65 -9.47
C GLY A 112 16.23 8.18 -8.63
N ASN A 113 17.33 8.93 -8.71
CA ASN A 113 18.57 8.65 -7.98
C ASN A 113 18.64 9.44 -6.65
N PRO A 114 18.53 8.77 -5.48
CA PRO A 114 18.53 9.46 -4.19
C PRO A 114 19.75 10.36 -3.92
N ALA A 115 20.88 10.14 -4.60
CA ALA A 115 22.10 10.92 -4.40
C ALA A 115 22.22 12.15 -5.32
N GLU A 116 21.40 12.26 -6.36
CA GLU A 116 21.56 13.26 -7.43
C GLU A 116 20.27 14.05 -7.66
N LYS A 117 19.24 13.39 -8.18
CA LYS A 117 17.91 13.95 -8.44
C LYS A 117 16.87 12.88 -8.16
N ARG A 118 15.74 13.29 -7.60
CA ARG A 118 14.66 12.38 -7.22
C ARG A 118 13.33 13.12 -7.25
N SER A 119 12.29 12.37 -7.58
CA SER A 119 10.94 12.90 -7.70
C SER A 119 9.93 11.98 -7.00
N ILE A 120 8.72 12.47 -6.78
CA ILE A 120 7.56 11.67 -6.39
C ILE A 120 6.49 11.76 -7.47
N ALA A 121 5.98 10.61 -7.93
CA ALA A 121 4.87 10.53 -8.85
C ALA A 121 3.57 10.27 -8.10
N LEU A 122 2.49 10.98 -8.44
CA LEU A 122 1.19 10.95 -7.78
C LEU A 122 0.09 10.53 -8.75
N ALA A 123 -0.64 9.47 -8.40
CA ALA A 123 -1.83 9.04 -9.14
C ALA A 123 -3.08 9.78 -8.63
N HIS A 124 -3.82 10.42 -9.53
CA HIS A 124 -4.98 11.26 -9.23
C HIS A 124 -6.28 10.58 -9.68
N TYR A 125 -7.03 10.01 -8.74
CA TYR A 125 -8.28 9.29 -8.99
C TYR A 125 -9.37 10.21 -9.55
N SER A 126 -9.73 11.26 -8.83
CA SER A 126 -10.81 12.18 -9.22
C SER A 126 -10.41 13.13 -10.34
N GLY A 127 -9.12 13.44 -10.45
CA GLY A 127 -8.58 14.39 -11.40
C GLY A 127 -8.17 13.81 -12.76
N SER A 128 -8.27 12.49 -12.94
CA SER A 128 -7.88 11.79 -14.18
C SER A 128 -6.45 12.14 -14.62
N ALA A 129 -5.48 11.98 -13.71
CA ALA A 129 -4.13 12.46 -13.96
C ALA A 129 -3.02 11.66 -13.26
N LEU A 130 -1.80 11.89 -13.77
CA LEU A 130 -0.54 11.62 -13.08
C LEU A 130 0.20 12.96 -12.95
N SER A 131 0.84 13.24 -11.80
CA SER A 131 1.79 14.36 -11.71
C SER A 131 3.08 13.97 -11.01
N THR A 132 4.15 14.69 -11.30
CA THR A 132 5.47 14.50 -10.67
C THR A 132 5.93 15.76 -9.97
N TRP A 133 6.67 15.57 -8.88
CA TRP A 133 7.21 16.63 -8.06
C TRP A 133 8.65 16.31 -7.71
N GLU A 134 9.58 17.20 -8.06
CA GLU A 134 10.98 17.10 -7.69
C GLU A 134 11.12 17.26 -6.17
N LEU A 135 11.87 16.36 -5.53
CA LEU A 135 12.12 16.36 -4.09
C LEU A 135 13.50 16.92 -3.79
N ASP A 136 13.61 17.80 -2.78
CA ASP A 136 14.90 18.31 -2.36
C ASP A 136 15.79 17.21 -1.80
N THR A 137 17.03 17.13 -2.30
CA THR A 137 18.05 16.17 -1.89
C THR A 137 18.68 16.51 -0.53
N ASN A 138 18.51 17.74 -0.03
CA ASN A 138 19.10 18.20 1.24
C ASN A 138 18.32 17.80 2.50
N ARG A 139 17.39 16.83 2.41
CA ARG A 139 16.56 16.35 3.54
C ARG A 139 15.72 17.44 4.20
N THR A 140 15.42 18.53 3.48
CA THR A 140 14.59 19.60 4.03
C THR A 140 13.11 19.24 4.07
N GLY A 141 12.68 18.31 3.21
CA GLY A 141 11.28 17.99 2.96
C GLY A 141 10.61 18.91 1.95
N ASN A 142 11.32 19.88 1.35
CA ASN A 142 10.77 20.70 0.27
C ASN A 142 10.65 19.91 -1.04
N PHE A 143 9.77 20.38 -1.91
CA PHE A 143 9.51 19.79 -3.22
C PHE A 143 8.95 20.85 -4.17
N ALA A 144 9.02 20.62 -5.47
CA ALA A 144 8.52 21.52 -6.51
C ALA A 144 7.80 20.74 -7.60
N PHE A 145 6.76 21.32 -8.19
CA PHE A 145 6.05 20.71 -9.32
C PHE A 145 6.98 20.52 -10.53
N GLU A 146 6.86 19.39 -11.21
CA GLU A 146 7.68 19.03 -12.37
C GLU A 146 6.82 18.78 -13.63
N GLN A 147 5.97 17.75 -13.63
CA GLN A 147 5.11 17.41 -14.79
C GLN A 147 3.68 17.07 -14.38
N ASP A 148 2.76 17.18 -15.33
CA ASP A 148 1.45 16.56 -15.27
C ASP A 148 1.05 15.88 -16.59
N PHE A 149 0.21 14.87 -16.46
CA PHE A 149 -0.39 14.14 -17.56
C PHE A 149 -1.88 14.04 -17.27
N LEU A 150 -2.69 14.72 -18.08
CA LEU A 150 -4.15 14.67 -17.99
C LEU A 150 -4.71 13.65 -18.97
N PHE A 151 -5.69 12.88 -18.52
CA PHE A 151 -6.31 11.83 -19.31
C PHE A 151 -7.79 12.11 -19.52
N ASN A 152 -8.32 11.54 -20.60
CA ASN A 152 -9.74 11.59 -20.90
C ASN A 152 -10.23 10.27 -21.47
N LEU A 153 -11.54 10.08 -21.40
CA LEU A 153 -12.25 9.02 -22.11
C LEU A 153 -13.20 9.63 -23.14
N THR A 154 -13.27 9.01 -24.31
CA THR A 154 -14.26 9.39 -25.33
C THR A 154 -15.65 8.85 -25.03
N LYS A 155 -15.73 7.80 -24.19
CA LYS A 155 -16.96 7.20 -23.68
C LYS A 155 -16.67 6.50 -22.35
N PRO A 156 -17.64 6.41 -21.44
CA PRO A 156 -17.53 5.62 -20.22
C PRO A 156 -17.20 4.14 -20.50
N GLY A 157 -16.54 3.49 -19.54
CA GLY A 157 -16.33 2.05 -19.48
C GLY A 157 -17.62 1.28 -19.13
N PRO A 158 -17.55 -0.07 -19.06
CA PRO A 158 -18.72 -0.91 -18.80
C PRO A 158 -19.45 -0.63 -17.49
N ASN A 159 -18.73 -0.25 -16.43
CA ASN A 159 -19.34 0.18 -15.17
C ASN A 159 -19.44 1.71 -15.13
N ALA A 160 -20.50 2.27 -15.72
CA ALA A 160 -20.64 3.72 -15.88
C ALA A 160 -20.63 4.54 -14.58
N GLU A 161 -20.90 3.94 -13.41
CA GLU A 161 -20.82 4.64 -12.11
C GLU A 161 -19.41 4.72 -11.55
N ARG A 162 -18.50 3.85 -12.01
CA ARG A 162 -17.11 3.75 -11.53
C ARG A 162 -16.07 3.99 -12.62
N GLN A 163 -16.51 4.11 -13.87
CA GLN A 163 -15.70 4.21 -15.08
C GLN A 163 -16.25 5.28 -16.03
N ASP A 164 -16.73 6.39 -15.48
CA ASP A 164 -17.19 7.56 -16.23
C ASP A 164 -16.05 8.44 -16.76
N ALA A 165 -14.91 8.43 -16.07
CA ALA A 165 -13.66 9.09 -16.45
C ALA A 165 -12.46 8.16 -16.18
N PRO A 166 -11.23 8.50 -16.62
CA PRO A 166 -10.01 7.87 -16.11
C PRO A 166 -9.87 8.08 -14.59
N HIS A 167 -9.40 7.06 -13.90
CA HIS A 167 -9.21 7.06 -12.45
C HIS A 167 -7.91 6.35 -12.09
N GLU A 168 -6.79 7.06 -12.23
CA GLU A 168 -5.46 6.59 -11.83
C GLU A 168 -5.46 6.29 -10.33
N HIS A 169 -5.22 5.03 -9.98
CA HIS A 169 -5.44 4.54 -8.62
C HIS A 169 -4.13 4.24 -7.88
N GLU A 170 -3.03 4.00 -8.60
CA GLU A 170 -1.72 3.79 -8.01
C GLU A 170 -0.63 4.33 -8.93
N ALA A 171 0.51 4.76 -8.38
CA ALA A 171 1.75 4.92 -9.12
C ALA A 171 2.80 4.01 -8.47
N VAL A 172 3.45 3.14 -9.26
CA VAL A 172 4.44 2.18 -8.74
C VAL A 172 5.67 2.15 -9.63
N LEU A 173 6.84 2.18 -9.00
CA LEU A 173 8.13 2.05 -9.66
C LEU A 173 8.38 0.58 -10.02
N ASP A 174 8.77 0.32 -11.26
CA ASP A 174 9.13 -1.02 -11.69
C ASP A 174 10.44 -1.51 -11.04
N PRO A 175 10.71 -2.83 -10.99
CA PRO A 175 11.91 -3.35 -10.32
C PRO A 175 13.24 -2.89 -10.91
N THR A 176 13.26 -2.35 -12.13
CA THR A 176 14.47 -1.80 -12.73
C THR A 176 14.69 -0.33 -12.38
N GLY A 177 13.67 0.37 -11.87
CA GLY A 177 13.70 1.80 -11.60
C GLY A 177 13.62 2.68 -12.85
N GLN A 178 13.30 2.11 -14.01
CA GLN A 178 13.28 2.81 -15.30
C GLN A 178 11.86 3.14 -15.77
N PHE A 179 10.84 2.61 -15.10
CA PHE A 179 9.44 2.82 -15.48
C PHE A 179 8.55 3.03 -14.26
N ILE A 180 7.52 3.87 -14.45
CA ILE A 180 6.38 3.96 -13.54
C ILE A 180 5.18 3.32 -14.23
N VAL A 181 4.48 2.45 -13.49
CA VAL A 181 3.21 1.87 -13.92
C VAL A 181 2.08 2.46 -13.10
N VAL A 182 0.98 2.80 -13.78
CA VAL A 182 -0.16 3.51 -13.19
C VAL A 182 -1.45 2.82 -13.60
N PRO A 183 -2.01 1.94 -12.75
CA PRO A 183 -3.34 1.38 -12.94
C PRO A 183 -4.40 2.49 -13.03
N ASP A 184 -5.22 2.43 -14.07
CA ASP A 184 -6.33 3.35 -14.32
C ASP A 184 -7.64 2.56 -14.28
N LEU A 185 -8.31 2.65 -13.14
CA LEU A 185 -9.56 1.95 -12.84
C LEU A 185 -10.63 2.32 -13.86
N GLY A 186 -10.71 3.59 -14.21
CA GLY A 186 -11.74 4.16 -15.05
C GLY A 186 -11.63 3.76 -16.52
N ALA A 187 -10.41 3.56 -17.02
CA ALA A 187 -10.17 3.23 -18.43
C ALA A 187 -9.93 1.75 -18.73
N ASP A 188 -9.82 0.88 -17.71
CA ASP A 188 -9.34 -0.51 -17.84
C ASP A 188 -7.95 -0.57 -18.51
N LEU A 189 -7.06 0.32 -18.07
CA LEU A 189 -5.67 0.41 -18.53
C LEU A 189 -4.69 0.29 -17.37
N VAL A 190 -3.47 -0.15 -17.68
CA VAL A 190 -2.27 0.15 -16.89
C VAL A 190 -1.40 1.05 -17.76
N ARG A 191 -1.31 2.32 -17.37
CA ARG A 191 -0.50 3.33 -18.06
C ARG A 191 0.96 3.11 -17.70
N ILE A 192 1.85 3.34 -18.66
CA ILE A 192 3.28 3.07 -18.51
C ILE A 192 4.02 4.36 -18.84
N PHE A 193 5.02 4.70 -18.04
CA PHE A 193 5.89 5.86 -18.24
C PHE A 193 7.33 5.42 -18.13
N SER A 194 8.17 5.74 -19.12
CA SER A 194 9.62 5.59 -18.99
C SER A 194 10.20 6.79 -18.24
N ILE A 195 11.22 6.56 -17.43
CA ILE A 195 11.95 7.58 -16.67
C ILE A 195 13.23 7.93 -17.44
N ASP A 196 13.45 9.20 -17.72
CA ASP A 196 14.75 9.68 -18.16
C ASP A 196 15.75 9.65 -16.99
N SER A 197 16.86 8.94 -17.15
CA SER A 197 17.81 8.72 -16.05
C SER A 197 18.62 9.95 -15.66
N GLU A 198 18.65 11.00 -16.49
CA GLU A 198 19.39 12.23 -16.23
C GLU A 198 18.48 13.32 -15.67
N THR A 199 17.21 13.34 -16.09
CA THR A 199 16.26 14.40 -15.72
C THR A 199 15.14 13.94 -14.79
N ASP A 200 14.94 12.64 -14.55
CA ASP A 200 13.75 12.09 -13.86
C ASP A 200 12.40 12.47 -14.51
N GLU A 201 12.41 13.04 -15.71
CA GLU A 201 11.19 13.33 -16.44
C GLU A 201 10.56 12.04 -16.98
N LEU A 202 9.24 11.97 -16.88
CA LEU A 202 8.45 10.87 -17.40
C LEU A 202 8.11 11.09 -18.87
N THR A 203 8.13 10.00 -19.64
CA THR A 203 7.59 9.95 -21.00
C THR A 203 6.53 8.86 -21.08
N ALA A 204 5.33 9.21 -21.55
CA ALA A 204 4.23 8.26 -21.68
C ALA A 204 4.52 7.21 -22.76
N GLU A 205 4.34 5.94 -22.40
CA GLU A 205 4.50 4.78 -23.25
C GLU A 205 3.15 4.18 -23.64
N LYS A 206 3.17 3.18 -24.53
CA LYS A 206 1.97 2.44 -24.87
C LYS A 206 1.40 1.75 -23.62
N PRO A 207 0.14 2.03 -23.24
CA PRO A 207 -0.47 1.38 -22.07
C PRO A 207 -0.78 -0.10 -22.33
N LEU A 208 -0.87 -0.87 -21.25
CA LEU A 208 -1.43 -2.20 -21.24
C LEU A 208 -2.95 -2.10 -21.07
N ALA A 209 -3.73 -2.62 -22.02
CA ALA A 209 -5.17 -2.76 -21.85
C ALA A 209 -5.50 -4.06 -21.13
N VAL A 210 -6.40 -3.99 -20.15
CA VAL A 210 -6.92 -5.17 -19.44
C VAL A 210 -8.37 -5.44 -19.83
N LEU A 211 -8.98 -6.50 -19.27
CA LEU A 211 -10.35 -6.86 -19.61
C LEU A 211 -11.31 -5.72 -19.25
N PRO A 212 -12.27 -5.36 -20.14
CA PRO A 212 -13.25 -4.32 -19.83
C PRO A 212 -14.08 -4.67 -18.58
N GLY A 213 -14.26 -3.69 -17.69
CA GLY A 213 -14.93 -3.82 -16.40
C GLY A 213 -14.05 -4.38 -15.29
N SER A 214 -12.73 -4.49 -15.50
CA SER A 214 -11.80 -4.95 -14.46
C SER A 214 -11.64 -3.91 -13.36
N GLY A 215 -11.46 -2.64 -13.72
CA GLY A 215 -11.11 -1.60 -12.79
C GLY A 215 -9.75 -1.85 -12.12
N PRO A 216 -8.64 -1.84 -12.86
CA PRO A 216 -7.30 -2.08 -12.32
C PRO A 216 -6.98 -1.07 -11.21
N ARG A 217 -6.57 -1.57 -10.03
CA ARG A 217 -6.42 -0.78 -8.82
C ARG A 217 -4.97 -0.62 -8.41
N HIS A 218 -4.35 -1.67 -7.87
CA HIS A 218 -2.97 -1.65 -7.40
C HIS A 218 -2.14 -2.79 -8.04
N VAL A 219 -0.81 -2.69 -8.00
CA VAL A 219 0.13 -3.68 -8.54
C VAL A 219 1.23 -4.05 -7.54
N ALA A 220 1.68 -5.30 -7.60
CA ALA A 220 2.86 -5.76 -6.90
C ALA A 220 3.82 -6.49 -7.84
N PHE A 221 5.11 -6.17 -7.77
CA PHE A 221 6.14 -6.79 -8.61
C PHE A 221 6.84 -7.95 -7.90
N TYR A 222 6.98 -9.07 -8.61
CA TYR A 222 7.62 -10.29 -8.12
C TYR A 222 8.83 -10.65 -8.97
N GLN A 223 9.98 -10.87 -8.31
CA GLN A 223 11.20 -11.35 -8.94
C GLN A 223 11.66 -12.63 -8.23
N PRO A 224 11.42 -13.83 -8.77
CA PRO A 224 11.77 -15.08 -8.09
C PRO A 224 13.27 -15.17 -7.73
N TYR A 225 13.59 -15.50 -6.48
CA TYR A 225 14.98 -15.74 -6.06
C TYR A 225 15.60 -16.97 -6.73
N GLY A 226 16.92 -16.94 -6.90
CA GLY A 226 17.71 -18.11 -7.30
C GLY A 226 17.56 -18.52 -8.76
N VAL A 227 16.99 -17.67 -9.61
CA VAL A 227 17.03 -17.82 -11.07
C VAL A 227 18.25 -17.07 -11.59
N SER A 228 19.41 -17.72 -11.59
CA SER A 228 20.66 -17.12 -12.11
C SER A 228 20.68 -17.11 -13.64
N GLY A 229 20.95 -15.94 -14.24
CA GLY A 229 21.10 -15.72 -15.68
C GLY A 229 20.09 -14.72 -16.23
N ALA A 230 20.27 -14.27 -17.48
CA ALA A 230 19.43 -13.30 -18.20
C ALA A 230 17.97 -13.76 -18.49
N LYS A 231 17.40 -14.59 -17.61
CA LYS A 231 16.07 -15.20 -17.71
C LYS A 231 15.36 -15.32 -16.33
N SER A 232 15.66 -14.49 -15.35
CA SER A 232 14.70 -14.32 -14.24
C SER A 232 13.53 -13.50 -14.78
N THR A 233 12.46 -14.20 -15.19
CA THR A 233 11.21 -13.52 -15.55
C THR A 233 10.70 -12.80 -14.31
N SER A 234 10.61 -11.48 -14.38
CA SER A 234 9.86 -10.70 -13.40
C SER A 234 8.37 -10.82 -13.71
N PHE A 235 7.53 -10.70 -12.70
CA PHE A 235 6.08 -10.70 -12.87
C PHE A 235 5.49 -9.44 -12.24
N MET A 236 4.40 -8.96 -12.83
CA MET A 236 3.55 -7.92 -12.27
C MET A 236 2.20 -8.56 -11.94
N PHE A 237 1.81 -8.52 -10.66
CA PHE A 237 0.48 -8.90 -10.22
C PHE A 237 -0.38 -7.66 -10.11
N LEU A 238 -1.48 -7.64 -10.86
CA LEU A 238 -2.45 -6.56 -10.87
C LEU A 238 -3.70 -7.01 -10.13
N VAL A 239 -4.10 -6.27 -9.10
CA VAL A 239 -5.43 -6.44 -8.48
C VAL A 239 -6.43 -5.50 -9.15
N SER A 240 -7.59 -6.04 -9.51
CA SER A 240 -8.68 -5.32 -10.17
C SER A 240 -9.87 -5.20 -9.22
N GLU A 241 -10.26 -3.98 -8.87
CA GLU A 241 -11.26 -3.67 -7.85
C GLU A 241 -12.65 -4.14 -8.26
N LEU A 242 -13.08 -3.81 -9.48
CA LEU A 242 -14.44 -4.07 -9.95
C LEU A 242 -14.60 -5.53 -10.38
N GLY A 243 -13.56 -6.07 -11.03
CA GLY A 243 -13.50 -7.46 -11.48
C GLY A 243 -13.21 -8.46 -10.36
N ASN A 244 -12.69 -8.01 -9.21
CA ASN A 244 -12.27 -8.86 -8.09
C ASN A 244 -11.27 -9.95 -8.49
N THR A 245 -10.35 -9.62 -9.40
CA THR A 245 -9.34 -10.52 -9.92
C THR A 245 -7.93 -10.12 -9.52
N ILE A 246 -7.03 -11.10 -9.57
CA ILE A 246 -5.58 -10.92 -9.56
C ILE A 246 -5.05 -11.48 -10.87
N THR A 247 -4.52 -10.61 -11.73
CA THR A 247 -3.94 -11.00 -13.02
C THR A 247 -2.42 -10.89 -12.96
N SER A 248 -1.73 -11.95 -13.38
CA SER A 248 -0.27 -12.01 -13.41
C SER A 248 0.24 -11.83 -14.83
N PHE A 249 1.16 -10.90 -15.01
CA PHE A 249 1.86 -10.65 -16.26
C PHE A 249 3.34 -10.96 -16.10
N ALA A 250 3.88 -11.83 -16.94
CA ALA A 250 5.32 -11.90 -17.16
C ALA A 250 5.76 -10.60 -17.85
N ILE A 251 6.73 -9.91 -17.27
CA ILE A 251 7.25 -8.65 -17.80
C ILE A 251 8.62 -8.84 -18.45
N SER A 252 8.86 -8.10 -19.52
CA SER A 252 10.17 -8.03 -20.18
C SER A 252 10.42 -6.63 -20.71
N TYR A 253 11.70 -6.30 -20.91
CA TYR A 253 12.17 -5.00 -21.36
C TYR A 253 12.86 -5.19 -22.73
N PRO A 254 12.14 -5.00 -23.85
CA PRO A 254 12.72 -5.20 -25.18
C PRO A 254 13.87 -4.23 -25.44
N SER A 255 14.86 -4.66 -26.23
CA SER A 255 15.98 -3.79 -26.64
C SER A 255 15.55 -2.59 -27.48
N ALA A 256 14.34 -2.61 -28.03
CA ALA A 256 13.73 -1.50 -28.76
C ALA A 256 13.16 -0.41 -27.82
N GLY A 257 13.20 -0.61 -26.51
CA GLY A 257 12.60 0.27 -25.50
C GLY A 257 11.24 -0.23 -25.00
N GLY A 258 10.78 0.39 -23.91
CA GLY A 258 9.48 0.13 -23.29
C GLY A 258 9.40 -1.14 -22.43
N MET A 259 8.18 -1.42 -21.95
CA MET A 259 7.82 -2.64 -21.23
C MET A 259 6.89 -3.51 -22.06
N SER A 260 7.07 -4.82 -22.01
CA SER A 260 6.19 -5.81 -22.62
C SER A 260 5.60 -6.73 -21.56
N PHE A 261 4.30 -7.02 -21.72
CA PHE A 261 3.51 -7.80 -20.77
C PHE A 261 2.92 -9.01 -21.49
N LYS A 262 3.04 -10.17 -20.85
CA LYS A 262 2.33 -11.39 -21.26
C LYS A 262 1.54 -11.91 -20.07
N GLU A 263 0.22 -11.93 -20.17
CA GLU A 263 -0.62 -12.59 -19.17
C GLU A 263 -0.23 -14.08 -19.07
N VAL A 264 0.05 -14.54 -17.85
CA VAL A 264 0.46 -15.93 -17.58
C VAL A 264 -0.46 -16.62 -16.59
N TYR A 265 -1.22 -15.86 -15.80
CA TYR A 265 -2.14 -16.41 -14.81
C TYR A 265 -3.23 -15.41 -14.46
N ASN A 266 -4.42 -15.90 -14.10
CA ASN A 266 -5.54 -15.10 -13.63
C ASN A 266 -6.35 -15.92 -12.62
N THR A 267 -6.74 -15.29 -11.52
CA THR A 267 -7.58 -15.87 -10.47
C THR A 267 -8.44 -14.78 -9.85
N THR A 268 -9.44 -15.16 -9.05
CA THR A 268 -10.14 -14.18 -8.19
C THR A 268 -9.27 -13.79 -6.99
N SER A 269 -9.57 -12.65 -6.36
CA SER A 269 -8.98 -12.26 -5.06
C SER A 269 -9.37 -13.21 -3.91
N TYR A 270 -10.21 -14.21 -4.16
CA TYR A 270 -10.65 -15.27 -3.25
C TYR A 270 -10.07 -16.64 -3.62
N GLY A 271 -9.19 -16.71 -4.63
CA GLY A 271 -8.69 -17.98 -5.16
C GLY A 271 -9.82 -18.81 -5.77
N ASP A 272 -9.95 -20.04 -5.29
CA ASP A 272 -10.99 -20.99 -5.72
C ASP A 272 -12.32 -20.82 -4.96
N LEU A 273 -12.37 -19.91 -3.99
CA LEU A 273 -13.60 -19.64 -3.23
C LEU A 273 -14.54 -18.71 -4.00
N VAL A 274 -15.82 -18.74 -3.62
CA VAL A 274 -16.83 -17.86 -4.19
C VAL A 274 -16.56 -16.43 -3.76
N VAL A 275 -16.44 -15.51 -4.72
CA VAL A 275 -16.38 -14.08 -4.46
C VAL A 275 -17.77 -13.62 -4.00
N PRO A 276 -17.90 -13.05 -2.79
CA PRO A 276 -19.18 -12.53 -2.34
C PRO A 276 -19.66 -11.35 -3.20
N GLU A 277 -20.98 -11.20 -3.31
CA GLU A 277 -21.60 -10.07 -4.00
C GLU A 277 -21.17 -8.73 -3.37
N GLY A 278 -20.88 -7.73 -4.20
CA GLY A 278 -20.46 -6.41 -3.74
C GLY A 278 -19.00 -6.31 -3.30
N ASN A 279 -18.21 -7.40 -3.35
CA ASN A 279 -16.79 -7.35 -3.04
C ASN A 279 -16.08 -6.26 -3.86
N ALA A 280 -15.14 -5.59 -3.23
CA ALA A 280 -14.21 -4.69 -3.88
C ALA A 280 -12.79 -4.98 -3.40
N ALA A 281 -12.01 -5.67 -4.21
CA ALA A 281 -10.59 -5.88 -3.95
C ALA A 281 -9.87 -4.53 -3.78
N ALA A 282 -8.84 -4.50 -2.93
CA ALA A 282 -8.19 -3.27 -2.51
C ALA A 282 -6.67 -3.38 -2.61
N GLU A 283 -5.99 -3.54 -1.47
CA GLU A 283 -4.53 -3.50 -1.40
C GLU A 283 -3.93 -4.81 -1.87
N ILE A 284 -2.73 -4.76 -2.46
CA ILE A 284 -1.96 -5.94 -2.86
C ILE A 284 -0.49 -5.74 -2.48
N ALA A 285 0.07 -6.68 -1.72
CA ALA A 285 1.48 -6.60 -1.33
C ALA A 285 2.14 -7.97 -1.34
N ILE A 286 3.40 -8.00 -1.75
CA ILE A 286 4.27 -9.17 -1.64
C ILE A 286 5.00 -9.08 -0.30
N SER A 287 5.06 -10.20 0.42
CA SER A 287 5.78 -10.29 1.69
C SER A 287 7.28 -10.05 1.49
N PRO A 288 8.00 -9.45 2.47
CA PRO A 288 9.43 -9.13 2.32
C PRO A 288 10.34 -10.32 1.98
N ASP A 289 9.94 -11.53 2.37
CA ASP A 289 10.63 -12.77 2.03
C ASP A 289 10.35 -13.27 0.60
N ASN A 290 9.57 -12.52 -0.18
CA ASN A 290 9.26 -12.72 -1.60
C ASN A 290 8.64 -14.09 -1.91
N ARG A 291 7.81 -14.60 -0.98
CA ARG A 291 7.16 -15.92 -1.07
C ARG A 291 5.64 -15.88 -1.11
N PHE A 292 5.02 -14.81 -0.62
CA PHE A 292 3.58 -14.73 -0.50
C PHE A 292 3.05 -13.39 -1.01
N LEU A 293 1.85 -13.44 -1.58
CA LEU A 293 1.06 -12.29 -2.01
C LEU A 293 -0.15 -12.19 -1.10
N ILE A 294 -0.43 -11.01 -0.56
CA ILE A 294 -1.60 -10.74 0.25
C ILE A 294 -2.48 -9.73 -0.48
N VAL A 295 -3.78 -9.93 -0.47
CA VAL A 295 -4.78 -9.01 -1.02
C VAL A 295 -5.84 -8.72 0.02
N SER A 296 -6.23 -7.45 0.17
CA SER A 296 -7.38 -7.08 0.99
C SER A 296 -8.66 -6.95 0.16
N ASN A 297 -9.78 -7.29 0.78
CA ASN A 297 -11.10 -7.34 0.14
C ASN A 297 -12.09 -6.56 1.01
N ARG A 298 -12.87 -5.65 0.41
CA ARG A 298 -13.82 -4.79 1.11
C ARG A 298 -15.27 -5.15 0.76
N ASN A 299 -16.21 -4.60 1.54
CA ASN A 299 -17.65 -4.58 1.24
C ASN A 299 -18.34 -5.94 1.30
N ASN A 300 -17.82 -6.92 2.05
CA ASN A 300 -18.44 -8.24 1.98
C ASN A 300 -18.39 -9.12 3.22
N THR A 301 -18.09 -8.56 4.40
CA THR A 301 -18.29 -9.11 5.75
C THR A 301 -18.33 -10.63 5.81
N SER A 302 -17.26 -11.26 5.32
CA SER A 302 -17.19 -12.72 5.18
C SER A 302 -17.05 -13.44 6.53
N PHE A 303 -16.80 -12.68 7.59
CA PHE A 303 -16.52 -13.17 8.93
C PHE A 303 -17.28 -12.38 9.99
N ASP A 304 -17.58 -13.04 11.10
CA ASP A 304 -17.91 -12.42 12.37
C ASP A 304 -16.75 -12.69 13.35
N ILE A 305 -16.23 -11.64 13.98
CA ILE A 305 -15.15 -11.73 14.96
C ILE A 305 -15.61 -11.23 16.33
N PRO A 306 -14.99 -11.66 17.45
CA PRO A 306 -15.30 -11.11 18.77
C PRO A 306 -15.11 -9.58 18.80
N ASN A 307 -15.98 -8.88 19.54
CA ASN A 307 -15.81 -7.44 19.72
C ASN A 307 -14.43 -7.16 20.37
N PRO A 308 -13.64 -6.21 19.85
CA PRO A 308 -12.34 -5.88 20.41
C PRO A 308 -12.40 -5.29 21.83
N SER A 309 -13.56 -4.76 22.25
CA SER A 309 -13.76 -4.30 23.61
C SER A 309 -13.84 -5.49 24.57
N PRO A 310 -12.97 -5.60 25.59
CA PRO A 310 -12.92 -6.74 26.49
C PRO A 310 -14.19 -6.89 27.35
N HIS A 311 -15.02 -5.85 27.41
CA HIS A 311 -16.27 -5.83 28.16
C HIS A 311 -17.51 -6.03 27.28
N ASN A 312 -17.32 -6.22 25.97
CA ASN A 312 -18.40 -6.45 25.03
C ASN A 312 -18.32 -7.88 24.47
N THR A 313 -19.35 -8.67 24.73
CA THR A 313 -19.42 -10.08 24.29
C THR A 313 -20.10 -10.25 22.92
N THR A 314 -20.45 -9.16 22.22
CA THR A 314 -21.01 -9.27 20.87
C THR A 314 -19.92 -9.66 19.87
N SER A 315 -20.35 -10.09 18.68
CA SER A 315 -19.47 -10.12 17.51
C SER A 315 -19.59 -8.81 16.72
N ILE A 316 -18.58 -8.53 15.90
CA ILE A 316 -18.62 -7.50 14.87
C ILE A 316 -18.30 -8.14 13.52
N PRO A 317 -18.84 -7.62 12.41
CA PRO A 317 -18.49 -8.10 11.08
C PRO A 317 -17.02 -7.78 10.78
N SER A 318 -16.40 -8.63 9.97
CA SER A 318 -15.08 -8.41 9.41
C SER A 318 -15.07 -8.76 7.93
N ASP A 319 -14.51 -7.85 7.16
CA ASP A 319 -14.04 -8.09 5.79
C ASP A 319 -12.79 -8.99 5.83
N SER A 320 -12.19 -9.27 4.67
CA SER A 320 -11.20 -10.33 4.55
C SER A 320 -9.84 -9.91 3.96
N LEU A 321 -8.84 -10.74 4.26
CA LEU A 321 -7.54 -10.79 3.63
C LEU A 321 -7.38 -12.16 2.98
N SER A 322 -6.87 -12.20 1.75
CA SER A 322 -6.51 -13.42 1.06
C SER A 322 -5.00 -13.52 0.94
N THR A 323 -4.44 -14.68 1.29
CA THR A 323 -3.01 -14.98 1.13
C THR A 323 -2.80 -16.05 0.06
N PHE A 324 -1.84 -15.82 -0.83
CA PHE A 324 -1.43 -16.72 -1.88
C PHE A 324 0.07 -17.01 -1.79
N ALA A 325 0.49 -18.25 -2.06
CA ALA A 325 1.88 -18.59 -2.28
C ALA A 325 2.27 -18.30 -3.73
N LEU A 326 3.37 -17.56 -3.91
CA LEU A 326 3.94 -17.20 -5.20
C LEU A 326 4.62 -18.41 -5.84
N GLN A 327 4.31 -18.70 -7.10
CA GLN A 327 5.00 -19.73 -7.88
C GLN A 327 6.00 -19.09 -8.86
N LYS A 328 7.07 -19.82 -9.18
CA LYS A 328 8.15 -19.33 -10.06
C LYS A 328 7.72 -19.06 -11.51
N ASP A 329 6.58 -19.61 -11.92
CA ASP A 329 5.99 -19.39 -13.25
C ASP A 329 5.01 -18.20 -13.30
N GLY A 330 4.84 -17.49 -12.18
CA GLY A 330 3.93 -16.36 -12.04
C GLY A 330 2.50 -16.75 -11.65
N SER A 331 2.22 -18.04 -11.44
CA SER A 331 0.93 -18.48 -10.90
C SER A 331 0.83 -18.28 -9.38
N LEU A 332 -0.41 -18.32 -8.87
CA LEU A 332 -0.71 -18.15 -7.45
C LEU A 332 -1.42 -19.39 -6.91
N LYS A 333 -1.01 -19.85 -5.73
CA LYS A 333 -1.75 -20.87 -4.98
C LYS A 333 -2.42 -20.23 -3.77
N HIS A 334 -3.74 -20.25 -3.69
CA HIS A 334 -4.46 -19.74 -2.52
C HIS A 334 -4.12 -20.57 -1.27
N ILE A 335 -3.78 -19.89 -0.17
CA ILE A 335 -3.35 -20.50 1.10
C ILE A 335 -4.38 -20.23 2.19
N GLN A 336 -4.93 -19.03 2.25
CA GLN A 336 -5.77 -18.60 3.35
C GLN A 336 -6.74 -17.50 2.94
N LEU A 337 -7.96 -17.57 3.45
CA LEU A 337 -8.87 -16.44 3.60
C LEU A 337 -9.02 -16.18 5.11
N TRP A 338 -8.76 -14.95 5.56
CA TRP A 338 -8.70 -14.61 6.99
C TRP A 338 -9.44 -13.30 7.28
N PRO A 339 -10.08 -13.12 8.45
CA PRO A 339 -10.66 -11.84 8.83
C PRO A 339 -9.60 -10.73 8.89
N ALA A 340 -9.90 -9.58 8.29
CA ALA A 340 -9.09 -8.36 8.35
C ALA A 340 -9.09 -7.68 9.73
N GLY A 341 -9.93 -8.13 10.66
CA GLY A 341 -10.04 -7.56 12.01
C GLY A 341 -11.13 -6.50 12.13
N GLY A 342 -11.94 -6.31 11.10
CA GLY A 342 -13.04 -5.36 11.02
C GLY A 342 -13.39 -5.09 9.55
N MET A 343 -14.07 -3.99 9.30
CA MET A 343 -14.62 -3.62 8.01
C MET A 343 -13.71 -2.69 7.22
N PHE A 344 -13.77 -2.86 5.90
CA PHE A 344 -13.22 -1.98 4.90
C PHE A 344 -11.68 -1.80 4.99
N PRO A 345 -10.90 -2.89 4.87
CA PRO A 345 -9.43 -2.87 4.86
C PRO A 345 -8.90 -2.28 3.55
N ARG A 346 -8.98 -0.95 3.41
CA ARG A 346 -8.56 -0.22 2.19
C ARG A 346 -7.06 -0.34 1.93
N HIS A 347 -6.26 -0.43 2.98
CA HIS A 347 -4.79 -0.52 2.94
C HIS A 347 -4.26 -1.38 4.08
N PHE A 348 -3.14 -2.06 3.84
CA PHE A 348 -2.34 -2.73 4.86
C PHE A 348 -0.86 -2.63 4.50
N SER A 349 0.02 -2.87 5.47
CA SER A 349 1.46 -2.99 5.22
C SER A 349 2.11 -4.04 6.11
N LEU A 350 3.17 -4.67 5.61
CA LEU A 350 4.00 -5.60 6.37
C LEU A 350 5.18 -4.87 6.99
N ASN A 351 5.59 -5.29 8.19
CA ASN A 351 6.86 -4.84 8.76
C ASN A 351 8.04 -5.43 7.97
N LYS A 352 9.25 -4.94 8.24
CA LYS A 352 10.49 -5.32 7.54
C LYS A 352 10.79 -6.81 7.57
N TRP A 353 10.48 -7.47 8.69
CA TRP A 353 10.69 -8.91 8.88
C TRP A 353 9.57 -9.76 8.28
N GLY A 354 8.43 -9.14 7.96
CA GLY A 354 7.24 -9.80 7.42
C GLY A 354 6.50 -10.67 8.43
N ASP A 355 6.85 -10.62 9.71
CA ASP A 355 6.18 -11.37 10.79
C ASP A 355 5.03 -10.59 11.44
N LEU A 356 4.87 -9.30 11.10
CA LEU A 356 3.74 -8.47 11.49
C LEU A 356 3.07 -7.83 10.27
N LEU A 357 1.74 -7.73 10.35
CA LEU A 357 0.88 -7.15 9.34
C LEU A 357 -0.03 -6.10 9.98
N ALA A 358 0.10 -4.84 9.59
CA ALA A 358 -0.76 -3.75 10.05
C ALA A 358 -1.87 -3.48 9.03
N VAL A 359 -3.12 -3.47 9.47
CA VAL A 359 -4.31 -3.28 8.62
C VAL A 359 -5.06 -2.04 9.08
N GLY A 360 -5.27 -1.10 8.16
CA GLY A 360 -6.12 0.06 8.37
C GLY A 360 -7.58 -0.28 8.07
N LEU A 361 -8.45 -0.14 9.06
CA LEU A 361 -9.87 -0.48 8.95
C LEU A 361 -10.69 0.81 8.92
N GLN A 362 -11.18 1.15 7.73
CA GLN A 362 -11.76 2.46 7.49
C GLN A 362 -13.05 2.65 8.28
N TYR A 363 -13.98 1.70 8.25
CA TYR A 363 -15.28 1.87 8.92
C TYR A 363 -15.24 1.61 10.43
N ASP A 364 -14.25 0.82 10.90
CA ASP A 364 -14.00 0.62 12.33
C ASP A 364 -13.13 1.72 12.94
N LYS A 365 -12.57 2.62 12.13
CA LYS A 365 -11.74 3.74 12.59
C LYS A 365 -10.56 3.27 13.46
N SER A 366 -9.93 2.20 13.01
CA SER A 366 -8.93 1.48 13.79
C SER A 366 -7.79 0.93 12.94
N VAL A 367 -6.66 0.66 13.60
CA VAL A 367 -5.56 -0.12 13.05
C VAL A 367 -5.44 -1.40 13.86
N VAL A 368 -5.31 -2.53 13.19
CA VAL A 368 -5.05 -3.84 13.81
C VAL A 368 -3.71 -4.37 13.33
N VAL A 369 -2.90 -4.87 14.27
CA VAL A 369 -1.65 -5.55 13.95
C VAL A 369 -1.85 -7.04 14.20
N PHE A 370 -1.55 -7.85 13.19
CA PHE A 370 -1.59 -9.31 13.24
C PHE A 370 -0.17 -9.89 13.27
N GLU A 371 -0.01 -11.01 13.97
CA GLU A 371 1.09 -11.93 13.71
C GLU A 371 0.94 -12.54 12.32
N ARG A 372 2.07 -12.81 11.67
CA ARG A 372 2.16 -13.58 10.44
C ARG A 372 3.19 -14.68 10.60
N ASP A 373 2.80 -15.90 10.26
CA ASP A 373 3.76 -16.99 10.12
C ASP A 373 4.56 -16.77 8.83
N VAL A 374 5.83 -16.38 8.96
CA VAL A 374 6.68 -16.14 7.78
C VAL A 374 6.84 -17.42 6.96
N ALA A 375 6.99 -18.58 7.58
CA ALA A 375 7.24 -19.84 6.88
C ALA A 375 6.02 -20.32 6.08
N LEU A 376 4.83 -20.23 6.66
CA LEU A 376 3.57 -20.70 6.06
C LEU A 376 2.84 -19.59 5.27
N GLY A 377 3.19 -18.33 5.50
CA GLY A 377 2.60 -17.15 4.91
C GLY A 377 1.30 -16.70 5.57
N THR A 378 0.73 -17.50 6.47
CA THR A 378 -0.61 -17.28 7.03
C THR A 378 -0.65 -16.13 8.03
N VAL A 379 -1.72 -15.34 7.95
CA VAL A 379 -2.08 -14.32 8.95
C VAL A 379 -2.69 -15.03 10.17
N GLY A 380 -2.20 -14.65 11.34
CA GLY A 380 -2.55 -15.23 12.63
C GLY A 380 -3.51 -14.36 13.44
N LYS A 381 -3.37 -14.42 14.76
CA LYS A 381 -4.22 -13.66 15.68
C LYS A 381 -3.83 -12.17 15.68
N PRO A 382 -4.78 -11.26 15.94
CA PRO A 382 -4.44 -9.88 16.22
C PRO A 382 -3.66 -9.83 17.54
N VAL A 383 -2.56 -9.09 17.54
CA VAL A 383 -1.70 -8.88 18.72
C VAL A 383 -1.86 -7.50 19.33
N ALA A 384 -2.22 -6.50 18.52
CA ALA A 384 -2.51 -5.16 19.01
C ALA A 384 -3.60 -4.49 18.18
N ARG A 385 -4.31 -3.56 18.80
CA ARG A 385 -5.30 -2.72 18.13
C ARG A 385 -5.27 -1.32 18.69
N TRP A 386 -5.31 -0.35 17.81
CA TRP A 386 -5.58 1.04 18.14
C TRP A 386 -6.94 1.44 17.56
N VAL A 387 -7.78 2.06 18.39
CA VAL A 387 -9.08 2.62 17.99
C VAL A 387 -9.05 4.12 18.24
N GLY A 388 -9.59 4.90 17.31
CA GLY A 388 -9.69 6.36 17.47
C GLY A 388 -9.30 7.19 16.26
N GLY A 389 -9.24 6.59 15.06
CA GLY A 389 -9.07 7.33 13.82
C GLY A 389 -10.39 7.93 13.31
N GLY A 390 -10.32 8.63 12.19
CA GLY A 390 -11.47 9.20 11.51
C GLY A 390 -11.66 8.68 10.09
N ASN A 391 -11.81 7.36 9.96
CA ASN A 391 -11.80 6.59 8.72
C ASN A 391 -10.40 6.35 8.18
N VAL A 392 -9.69 5.39 8.78
CA VAL A 392 -8.29 5.04 8.46
C VAL A 392 -8.14 4.64 6.99
N THR A 393 -7.18 5.27 6.30
CA THR A 393 -6.96 5.12 4.85
C THR A 393 -5.66 4.42 4.50
N CYS A 394 -4.57 4.76 5.20
CA CYS A 394 -3.23 4.20 4.97
C CYS A 394 -2.53 3.96 6.31
N VAL A 395 -1.68 2.94 6.35
CA VAL A 395 -0.82 2.60 7.49
C VAL A 395 0.53 2.12 6.97
N VAL A 396 1.62 2.75 7.38
CA VAL A 396 2.98 2.44 6.94
C VAL A 396 3.90 2.26 8.15
N TRP A 397 4.82 1.31 8.08
CA TRP A 397 5.80 1.05 9.12
C TRP A 397 6.99 2.01 8.98
N ASP A 398 7.56 2.42 10.12
CA ASP A 398 8.78 3.22 10.22
C ASP A 398 10.02 2.30 10.37
N GLU A 399 10.39 1.53 9.32
CA GLU A 399 11.46 0.50 9.36
C GLU A 399 12.36 0.37 8.12
#